data_AF-C0B5N9-F1
#
_entry.id   AF-C0B5N9-F1
#
_cell.length_a   1.000
_cell.length_b   1.000
_cell.length_c   1.000
_cell.angle_alpha   90.00
_cell.angle_beta   90.00
_cell.angle_gamma   90.00
#
_symmetry.space_group_name_H-M   'P 1'
#
loop_
_entity.id
_entity.type
_entity.pdbx_description
1 polymer ?
#
loop_
_entity_poly.entity_id
_entity_poly.type
_entity_poly.pdbx_seq_one_letter_code
_entity_poly.pdbx_strand_id
1 'polypeptide(L)'
;MVKMSKEILTLNSQTVIGMVHCLPLPTTAGFDGDYQRIIDRAVQDAVTLEKAGVDAVIVENMGDTPFSAFLNKAQVAALTAAAYAVKQAVQIPVGLDAAFNDCEADIAIAAMVGASFIRVPVFVDTVLFTDGIIQPCAKKCMEYRKMMGQENVKILADVQVKHAHMLREHITIEQSAKDAASNGADGIIVTGTQVGEETPLDLIKRVKKCCKSSGVCRKWCKCRKYS
;
A
#
# COMPACT_ATOMS: atom_id res chain seq x y z
N MET A 1 -24.08 -18.48 -4.26
CA MET A 1 -22.93 -18.99 -3.47
C MET A 1 -22.01 -17.82 -3.20
N VAL A 2 -21.95 -17.32 -1.96
CA VAL A 2 -20.95 -16.32 -1.56
C VAL A 2 -19.63 -17.07 -1.49
N LYS A 3 -18.74 -16.86 -2.47
CA LYS A 3 -17.36 -17.37 -2.40
C LYS A 3 -16.73 -16.75 -1.15
N MET A 4 -16.30 -17.58 -0.20
CA MET A 4 -15.50 -17.12 0.94
C MET A 4 -14.29 -16.37 0.40
N SER A 5 -14.15 -15.10 0.75
CA SER A 5 -12.99 -14.28 0.44
C SER A 5 -11.74 -14.96 0.99
N LYS A 6 -10.75 -15.25 0.15
CA LYS A 6 -9.44 -15.76 0.57
C LYS A 6 -8.86 -14.78 1.60
N GLU A 7 -8.54 -15.24 2.81
CA GLU A 7 -7.84 -14.40 3.78
C GLU A 7 -6.50 -13.97 3.19
N ILE A 8 -6.22 -12.67 3.22
CA ILE A 8 -5.08 -12.07 2.49
C ILE A 8 -3.76 -12.37 3.18
N LEU A 9 -3.77 -12.36 4.52
CA LEU A 9 -2.60 -12.60 5.35
C LEU A 9 -2.88 -13.75 6.29
N THR A 10 -2.44 -14.95 5.92
CA THR A 10 -2.43 -16.10 6.82
C THR A 10 -1.07 -16.24 7.46
N LEU A 11 -1.02 -16.48 8.77
CA LEU A 11 0.24 -16.74 9.46
C LEU A 11 0.94 -17.96 8.85
N ASN A 12 2.24 -17.81 8.57
CA ASN A 12 3.10 -18.83 7.96
C ASN A 12 2.77 -19.20 6.49
N SER A 13 1.92 -18.44 5.79
CA SER A 13 1.81 -18.53 4.33
C SER A 13 2.79 -17.57 3.63
N GLN A 14 3.04 -17.83 2.35
CA GLN A 14 3.65 -16.85 1.46
C GLN A 14 2.54 -16.23 0.61
N THR A 15 2.22 -14.96 0.87
CA THR A 15 1.31 -14.17 0.04
C THR A 15 2.14 -13.31 -0.91
N VAL A 16 1.81 -13.31 -2.20
CA VAL A 16 2.38 -12.41 -3.21
C VAL A 16 1.33 -11.35 -3.58
N ILE A 17 1.66 -10.08 -3.36
CA ILE A 17 0.79 -8.95 -3.71
C ILE A 17 1.40 -8.24 -4.92
N GLY A 18 0.67 -8.18 -6.04
CA GLY A 18 1.08 -7.46 -7.24
C GLY A 18 0.76 -5.95 -7.14
N MET A 19 1.60 -5.11 -7.73
CA MET A 19 1.37 -3.66 -7.76
C MET A 19 0.77 -3.27 -9.11
N VAL A 20 -0.42 -2.68 -9.09
CA VAL A 20 -1.10 -2.10 -10.25
C VAL A 20 -0.77 -0.61 -10.26
N HIS A 21 0.11 -0.21 -11.17
CA HIS A 21 0.51 1.18 -11.28
C HIS A 21 -0.43 1.93 -12.22
N CYS A 22 -1.17 2.90 -11.68
CA CYS A 22 -1.95 3.80 -12.52
C CYS A 22 -1.02 4.66 -13.39
N LEU A 23 -1.51 5.02 -14.57
CA LEU A 23 -0.95 6.13 -15.35
C LEU A 23 -1.08 7.45 -14.55
N PRO A 24 -0.31 8.49 -14.89
CA PRO A 24 -0.37 9.76 -14.18
C PRO A 24 -1.81 10.27 -14.06
N LEU A 25 -2.25 10.52 -12.83
CA LEU A 25 -3.62 10.93 -12.52
C LEU A 25 -3.86 12.39 -12.92
N PRO A 26 -5.13 12.84 -13.04
CA PRO A 26 -5.45 14.22 -13.37
C PRO A 26 -4.74 15.19 -12.44
N THR A 27 -4.36 16.36 -12.95
CA THR A 27 -3.59 17.44 -12.27
C THR A 27 -2.11 17.17 -12.04
N THR A 28 -1.61 15.99 -12.40
CA THR A 28 -0.17 15.68 -12.34
C THR A 28 0.55 16.15 -13.61
N ALA A 29 1.87 16.31 -13.54
CA ALA A 29 2.68 16.77 -14.67
C ALA A 29 2.64 15.82 -15.88
N GLY A 30 2.45 14.52 -15.64
CA GLY A 30 2.42 13.49 -16.67
C GLY A 30 1.03 13.19 -17.24
N PHE A 31 -0.03 13.85 -16.78
CA PHE A 31 -1.39 13.57 -17.23
C PHE A 31 -1.56 13.96 -18.70
N ASP A 32 -1.97 13.00 -19.53
CA ASP A 32 -2.11 13.17 -20.98
C ASP A 32 -3.51 13.63 -21.43
N GLY A 33 -4.43 13.83 -20.49
CA GLY A 33 -5.82 14.23 -20.75
C GLY A 33 -6.80 13.06 -20.91
N ASP A 34 -6.32 11.81 -20.97
CA ASP A 34 -7.16 10.64 -21.19
C ASP A 34 -7.51 9.93 -19.87
N TYR A 35 -8.68 10.30 -19.32
CA TYR A 35 -9.20 9.69 -18.10
C TYR A 35 -9.48 8.19 -18.24
N GLN A 36 -9.95 7.74 -19.41
CA GLN A 36 -10.34 6.35 -19.62
C GLN A 36 -9.11 5.46 -19.70
N ARG A 37 -8.03 5.95 -20.31
CA ARG A 37 -6.77 5.22 -20.42
C ARG A 37 -6.15 4.88 -19.06
N ILE A 38 -6.32 5.72 -18.04
CA ILE A 38 -5.90 5.43 -16.66
C ILE A 38 -6.59 4.16 -16.16
N ILE A 39 -7.91 4.07 -16.35
CA ILE A 39 -8.74 2.96 -15.91
C ILE A 39 -8.39 1.69 -16.69
N ASP A 40 -8.34 1.78 -18.02
CA ASP A 40 -8.08 0.64 -18.91
C ASP A 40 -6.70 0.04 -18.61
N ARG A 41 -5.70 0.88 -18.38
CA ARG A 41 -4.35 0.41 -18.05
C ARG A 41 -4.31 -0.29 -16.69
N ALA A 42 -4.95 0.28 -15.67
CA ALA A 42 -5.01 -0.33 -14.34
C ALA A 42 -5.69 -1.70 -14.38
N VAL A 43 -6.81 -1.82 -15.11
CA VAL A 43 -7.52 -3.09 -15.31
C VAL A 43 -6.65 -4.11 -16.04
N GLN A 44 -5.99 -3.69 -17.13
CA GLN A 44 -5.12 -4.58 -17.91
C GLN A 44 -3.98 -5.15 -17.04
N ASP A 45 -3.36 -4.31 -16.22
CA ASP A 45 -2.27 -4.70 -15.34
C ASP A 45 -2.76 -5.67 -14.25
N ALA A 46 -3.88 -5.36 -13.59
CA ALA A 46 -4.49 -6.22 -12.58
C ALA A 46 -4.85 -7.62 -13.10
N VAL A 47 -5.48 -7.69 -14.28
CA VAL A 47 -5.82 -8.97 -14.93
C VAL A 47 -4.56 -9.76 -15.31
N THR A 48 -3.50 -9.07 -15.72
CA THR A 48 -2.21 -9.71 -16.05
C THR A 48 -1.57 -10.28 -14.80
N LEU A 49 -1.56 -9.55 -13.70
CA LEU A 49 -1.04 -10.00 -12.41
C LEU A 49 -1.83 -11.20 -11.87
N GLU A 50 -3.17 -11.16 -11.93
CA GLU A 50 -4.01 -12.29 -11.52
C GLU A 50 -3.71 -13.54 -12.35
N LYS A 51 -3.58 -13.42 -13.67
CA LYS A 51 -3.19 -14.53 -14.55
C LYS A 51 -1.79 -15.07 -14.25
N ALA A 52 -0.89 -14.22 -13.75
CA ALA A 52 0.44 -14.61 -13.29
C ALA A 52 0.42 -15.31 -11.92
N GLY A 53 -0.74 -15.40 -11.27
CA GLY A 53 -0.94 -16.16 -10.04
C GLY A 53 -0.60 -15.39 -8.75
N VAL A 54 -0.64 -14.05 -8.76
CA VAL A 54 -0.54 -13.28 -7.51
C VAL A 54 -1.77 -13.55 -6.62
N ASP A 55 -1.59 -13.45 -5.31
CA ASP A 55 -2.65 -13.71 -4.34
C ASP A 55 -3.59 -12.51 -4.14
N ALA A 56 -3.09 -11.29 -4.36
CA ALA A 56 -3.81 -10.04 -4.24
C ALA A 56 -3.13 -8.95 -5.08
N VAL A 57 -3.80 -7.81 -5.26
CA VAL A 57 -3.22 -6.62 -5.91
C VAL A 57 -3.40 -5.37 -5.07
N ILE A 58 -2.50 -4.40 -5.21
CA ILE A 58 -2.63 -3.02 -4.72
C ILE A 58 -2.75 -2.09 -5.92
N VAL A 59 -3.75 -1.21 -5.93
CA VAL A 59 -3.87 -0.13 -6.91
C VAL A 59 -3.25 1.14 -6.33
N GLU A 60 -2.27 1.70 -7.02
CA GLU A 60 -1.52 2.88 -6.56
C GLU A 60 -1.30 3.91 -7.68
N ASN A 61 -1.05 5.16 -7.29
CA ASN A 61 -0.84 6.29 -8.20
C ASN A 61 0.64 6.58 -8.51
N MET A 62 1.53 5.57 -8.49
CA MET A 62 2.98 5.72 -8.63
C MET A 62 3.44 6.46 -9.91
N GLY A 63 2.57 6.60 -10.92
CA GLY A 63 2.80 7.43 -12.11
C GLY A 63 2.84 8.95 -11.86
N ASP A 64 2.41 9.43 -10.70
CA ASP A 64 2.22 10.85 -10.38
C ASP A 64 3.52 11.63 -10.13
N THR A 65 4.62 11.33 -10.81
CA THR A 65 5.90 12.03 -10.59
C THR A 65 5.82 13.51 -11.06
N PRO A 66 6.23 14.50 -10.23
CA PRO A 66 6.73 14.40 -8.86
C PRO A 66 5.65 14.02 -7.84
N PHE A 67 5.97 13.04 -6.99
CA PHE A 67 5.01 12.38 -6.10
C PHE A 67 4.76 13.18 -4.82
N SER A 68 3.50 13.29 -4.39
CA SER A 68 3.10 14.05 -3.19
C SER A 68 2.73 13.14 -2.01
N ALA A 69 2.69 13.72 -0.81
CA ALA A 69 2.26 13.05 0.41
C ALA A 69 0.75 12.72 0.42
N PHE A 70 -0.05 13.60 -0.19
CA PHE A 70 -1.51 13.55 -0.20
C PHE A 70 -2.04 13.70 -1.62
N LEU A 71 -3.18 13.06 -1.87
CA LEU A 71 -3.92 13.24 -3.11
C LEU A 71 -4.79 14.50 -3.02
N ASN A 72 -4.95 15.19 -4.15
CA ASN A 72 -6.02 16.18 -4.28
C ASN A 72 -7.33 15.50 -4.73
N LYS A 73 -8.42 16.28 -4.75
CA LYS A 73 -9.77 15.78 -5.08
C LYS A 73 -9.86 15.08 -6.44
N ALA A 74 -9.17 15.60 -7.46
CA ALA A 74 -9.20 15.02 -8.80
C ALA A 74 -8.45 13.68 -8.83
N GLN A 75 -7.32 13.59 -8.13
CA GLN A 75 -6.57 12.34 -8.00
C GLN A 75 -7.34 11.30 -7.19
N VAL A 76 -7.98 11.68 -6.07
CA VAL A 76 -8.85 10.77 -5.29
C VAL A 76 -9.97 10.21 -6.18
N ALA A 77 -10.65 11.06 -6.95
CA ALA A 77 -11.71 10.61 -7.86
C ALA A 77 -11.19 9.63 -8.93
N ALA A 78 -10.05 9.92 -9.53
CA ALA A 78 -9.45 9.06 -10.55
C ALA A 78 -8.98 7.72 -9.99
N LEU A 79 -8.29 7.72 -8.84
CA LEU A 79 -7.85 6.50 -8.16
C LEU A 79 -9.05 5.66 -7.71
N THR A 80 -10.14 6.29 -7.23
CA THR A 80 -11.40 5.60 -6.91
C THR A 80 -11.97 4.88 -8.13
N ALA A 81 -12.04 5.55 -9.29
CA ALA A 81 -12.57 4.98 -10.51
C ALA A 81 -11.72 3.80 -11.02
N ALA A 82 -10.39 3.96 -11.02
CA ALA A 82 -9.46 2.89 -11.39
C ALA A 82 -9.58 1.68 -10.45
N ALA A 83 -9.57 1.92 -9.13
CA ALA A 83 -9.70 0.86 -8.13
C ALA A 83 -11.04 0.12 -8.22
N TYR A 84 -12.14 0.85 -8.46
CA TYR A 84 -13.45 0.25 -8.67
C TYR A 84 -13.45 -0.67 -9.89
N ALA A 85 -12.94 -0.20 -11.03
CA ALA A 85 -12.87 -1.01 -12.26
C ALA A 85 -11.99 -2.25 -12.07
N VAL A 86 -10.82 -2.10 -11.43
CA VAL A 86 -9.95 -3.22 -11.07
C VAL A 86 -10.69 -4.23 -10.21
N LYS A 87 -11.41 -3.78 -9.17
CA LYS A 87 -12.18 -4.66 -8.28
C LYS A 87 -13.25 -5.49 -9.00
N GLN A 88 -13.84 -4.95 -10.07
CA GLN A 88 -14.80 -5.66 -10.91
C GLN A 88 -14.12 -6.67 -11.85
N ALA A 89 -12.89 -6.37 -12.30
CA ALA A 89 -12.19 -7.16 -13.29
C ALA A 89 -11.47 -8.40 -12.73
N VAL A 90 -11.10 -8.40 -11.44
CA VAL A 90 -10.36 -9.49 -10.80
C VAL A 90 -11.16 -10.17 -9.67
N GLN A 91 -10.86 -11.45 -9.43
CA GLN A 91 -11.48 -12.26 -8.39
C GLN A 91 -10.63 -12.36 -7.12
N ILE A 92 -9.37 -11.92 -7.18
CA ILE A 92 -8.47 -11.79 -6.03
C ILE A 92 -8.75 -10.52 -5.20
N PRO A 93 -8.31 -10.49 -3.93
CA PRO A 93 -8.43 -9.30 -3.09
C PRO A 93 -7.67 -8.09 -3.67
N VAL A 94 -8.27 -6.92 -3.49
CA VAL A 94 -7.72 -5.63 -3.93
C VAL A 94 -7.44 -4.76 -2.70
N GLY A 95 -6.30 -4.09 -2.69
CA GLY A 95 -5.94 -3.05 -1.74
C GLY A 95 -5.54 -1.74 -2.43
N LEU A 96 -5.31 -0.71 -1.62
CA LEU A 96 -4.98 0.64 -2.06
C LEU A 96 -3.65 1.11 -1.45
N ASP A 97 -2.95 1.98 -2.17
CA ASP A 97 -1.81 2.77 -1.68
C ASP A 97 -1.93 4.18 -2.31
N ALA A 98 -2.52 5.11 -1.56
CA ALA A 98 -2.86 6.45 -2.02
C ALA A 98 -1.77 7.45 -1.65
N ALA A 99 -1.16 8.04 -2.69
CA ALA A 99 -0.03 8.94 -2.56
C ALA A 99 1.10 8.32 -1.73
N PHE A 100 1.93 9.14 -1.11
CA PHE A 100 2.97 8.61 -0.22
C PHE A 100 2.47 8.29 1.19
N ASN A 101 1.41 8.95 1.70
CA ASN A 101 0.90 8.67 3.05
C ASN A 101 -0.56 9.10 3.29
N ASP A 102 -1.43 9.04 2.28
CA ASP A 102 -2.81 9.53 2.39
C ASP A 102 -3.78 8.45 2.92
N CYS A 103 -3.61 8.07 4.19
CA CYS A 103 -4.43 7.02 4.80
C CYS A 103 -5.94 7.33 4.81
N GLU A 104 -6.33 8.61 4.81
CA GLU A 104 -7.75 9.01 4.77
C GLU A 104 -8.34 8.75 3.38
N ALA A 105 -7.61 9.12 2.31
CA ALA A 105 -8.00 8.77 0.95
C ALA A 105 -8.07 7.26 0.76
N ASP A 106 -7.06 6.51 1.21
CA ASP A 106 -7.03 5.05 1.14
C ASP A 106 -8.27 4.40 1.77
N ILE A 107 -8.62 4.79 2.99
CA ILE A 107 -9.78 4.24 3.72
C ILE A 107 -11.08 4.64 3.02
N ALA A 108 -11.20 5.90 2.57
CA ALA A 108 -12.40 6.39 1.90
C ALA A 108 -12.63 5.66 0.57
N ILE A 109 -11.57 5.48 -0.23
CA ILE A 109 -11.63 4.72 -1.48
C ILE A 109 -11.98 3.27 -1.18
N ALA A 110 -11.30 2.64 -0.21
CA ALA A 110 -11.54 1.26 0.17
C ALA A 110 -13.00 1.00 0.55
N ALA A 111 -13.61 1.91 1.33
CA ALA A 111 -15.03 1.84 1.69
C ALA A 111 -15.95 1.84 0.47
N MET A 112 -15.67 2.72 -0.51
CA MET A 112 -16.50 2.90 -1.69
C MET A 112 -16.37 1.74 -2.69
N VAL A 113 -15.18 1.16 -2.82
CA VAL A 113 -14.92 0.10 -3.81
C VAL A 113 -15.02 -1.31 -3.21
N GLY A 114 -15.12 -1.45 -1.90
CA GLY A 114 -15.10 -2.74 -1.21
C GLY A 114 -13.71 -3.39 -1.26
N ALA A 115 -12.66 -2.59 -1.11
CA ALA A 115 -11.29 -3.11 -1.00
C ALA A 115 -11.07 -3.76 0.38
N SER A 116 -10.08 -4.64 0.45
CA SER A 116 -9.87 -5.48 1.62
C SER A 116 -8.75 -4.99 2.54
N PHE A 117 -7.84 -4.16 2.02
CA PHE A 117 -6.70 -3.65 2.77
C PHE A 117 -6.15 -2.36 2.16
N ILE A 118 -5.34 -1.66 2.93
CA ILE A 118 -4.58 -0.48 2.49
C ILE A 118 -3.12 -0.65 2.89
N ARG A 119 -2.23 0.01 2.17
CA ARG A 119 -0.82 0.13 2.53
C ARG A 119 -0.57 1.55 3.02
N VAL A 120 0.14 1.68 4.14
CA VAL A 120 0.44 2.98 4.76
C VAL A 120 1.94 3.13 4.91
N PRO A 121 2.61 3.88 4.00
CA PRO A 121 4.06 3.95 3.98
C PRO A 121 4.70 4.60 5.21
N VAL A 122 4.07 5.62 5.81
CA VAL A 122 4.61 6.36 6.97
C VAL A 122 3.63 6.30 8.14
N PHE A 123 3.48 5.09 8.70
CA PHE A 123 2.52 4.81 9.77
C PHE A 123 3.00 5.33 11.14
N VAL A 124 4.20 4.95 11.57
CA VAL A 124 4.77 5.33 12.90
C VAL A 124 6.08 6.10 12.84
N ASP A 125 6.75 6.07 11.69
CA ASP A 125 8.03 6.76 11.50
C ASP A 125 7.84 8.22 11.04
N THR A 126 8.88 9.04 11.15
CA THR A 126 8.95 10.37 10.50
C THR A 126 10.08 10.35 9.50
N VAL A 127 9.80 10.74 8.26
CA VAL A 127 10.76 10.63 7.15
C VAL A 127 10.86 11.92 6.34
N LEU A 128 12.02 12.15 5.74
CA LEU A 128 12.26 13.17 4.73
C LEU A 128 12.08 12.54 3.34
N PHE A 129 11.10 13.03 2.60
CA PHE A 129 10.77 12.64 1.24
C PHE A 129 10.95 13.82 0.27
N THR A 130 10.84 13.60 -1.04
CA THR A 130 10.94 14.68 -2.05
C THR A 130 9.89 15.78 -1.88
N ASP A 131 8.76 15.46 -1.26
CA ASP A 131 7.67 16.40 -0.91
C ASP A 131 7.82 17.02 0.50
N GLY A 132 8.98 16.82 1.15
CA GLY A 132 9.28 17.38 2.47
C GLY A 132 9.19 16.36 3.61
N ILE A 133 8.96 16.86 4.83
CA ILE A 133 8.90 16.02 6.04
C ILE A 133 7.51 15.40 6.16
N ILE A 134 7.47 14.07 6.16
CA ILE A 134 6.24 13.28 6.31
C ILE A 134 6.16 12.77 7.74
N GLN A 135 5.07 13.13 8.42
CA GLN A 135 4.78 12.75 9.79
C GLN A 135 4.01 11.43 9.87
N PRO A 136 4.13 10.69 10.99
CA PRO A 136 3.39 9.45 11.19
C PRO A 136 1.90 9.69 11.26
N CYS A 137 1.12 8.77 10.68
CA CYS A 137 -0.33 8.87 10.60
C CYS A 137 -1.11 7.82 11.41
N ALA A 138 -0.44 6.98 12.23
CA ALA A 138 -1.09 5.85 12.92
C ALA A 138 -2.38 6.21 13.67
N LYS A 139 -2.34 7.25 14.52
CA LYS A 139 -3.53 7.71 15.25
C LYS A 139 -4.67 8.08 14.30
N LYS A 140 -4.38 8.95 13.32
CA LYS A 140 -5.34 9.43 12.33
C LYS A 140 -5.94 8.26 11.52
N CYS A 141 -5.09 7.35 11.06
CA CYS A 141 -5.50 6.17 10.29
C CYS A 141 -6.47 5.28 11.09
N MET A 142 -6.19 5.04 12.38
CA MET A 142 -7.02 4.20 13.24
C MET A 142 -8.36 4.87 13.59
N GLU A 143 -8.34 6.16 13.93
CA GLU A 143 -9.54 6.94 14.23
C GLU A 143 -10.45 7.04 12.99
N TYR A 144 -9.88 7.38 11.83
CA TYR A 144 -10.64 7.53 10.59
C TYR A 144 -11.22 6.20 10.09
N ARG A 145 -10.47 5.09 10.19
CA ARG A 145 -10.97 3.74 9.87
C ARG A 145 -12.23 3.41 10.67
N LYS A 146 -12.21 3.69 11.98
CA LYS A 146 -13.35 3.49 12.87
C LYS A 146 -14.52 4.43 12.55
N MET A 147 -14.24 5.70 12.30
CA MET A 147 -15.26 6.69 11.92
C MET A 147 -16.01 6.31 10.64
N MET A 148 -15.31 5.69 9.68
CA MET A 148 -15.87 5.20 8.42
C MET A 148 -16.54 3.82 8.54
N GLY A 149 -16.51 3.18 9.72
CA GLY A 149 -17.02 1.83 9.92
C GLY A 149 -16.31 0.77 9.07
N GLN A 150 -15.01 0.96 8.83
CA GLN A 150 -14.18 0.12 7.95
C GLN A 150 -13.15 -0.71 8.72
N GLU A 151 -13.46 -1.17 9.94
CA GLU A 151 -12.54 -1.99 10.75
C GLU A 151 -12.19 -3.35 10.09
N ASN A 152 -12.97 -3.78 9.10
CA ASN A 152 -12.68 -4.91 8.24
C ASN A 152 -11.54 -4.65 7.24
N VAL A 153 -11.27 -3.39 6.88
CA VAL A 153 -10.16 -3.02 5.99
C VAL A 153 -8.84 -3.13 6.77
N LYS A 154 -7.96 -4.01 6.30
CA LYS A 154 -6.67 -4.28 6.94
C LYS A 154 -5.66 -3.18 6.67
N ILE A 155 -4.95 -2.75 7.71
CA ILE A 155 -3.88 -1.75 7.59
C ILE A 155 -2.53 -2.47 7.51
N LEU A 156 -1.87 -2.36 6.37
CA LEU A 156 -0.51 -2.84 6.16
C LEU A 156 0.45 -1.67 6.30
N ALA A 157 1.13 -1.57 7.44
CA ALA A 157 2.03 -0.48 7.74
C ALA A 157 3.45 -0.80 7.26
N ASP A 158 4.02 0.04 6.39
CA ASP A 158 5.45 -0.04 6.14
C ASP A 158 6.22 0.47 7.39
N VAL A 159 7.41 -0.09 7.58
CA VAL A 159 8.41 0.42 8.52
C VAL A 159 9.68 0.76 7.76
N GLN A 160 10.23 1.94 8.04
CA GLN A 160 11.48 2.43 7.44
C GLN A 160 11.49 2.29 5.90
N VAL A 161 10.59 3.02 5.24
CA VAL A 161 10.39 2.96 3.79
C VAL A 161 11.62 3.36 2.98
N LYS A 162 11.97 2.55 1.97
CA LYS A 162 13.17 2.70 1.13
C LYS A 162 13.26 3.97 0.27
N HIS A 163 12.15 4.69 0.10
CA HIS A 163 12.06 5.86 -0.79
C HIS A 163 12.20 7.19 -0.04
N ALA A 164 12.46 7.15 1.27
CA ALA A 164 12.63 8.32 2.10
C ALA A 164 13.74 8.09 3.13
N HIS A 165 14.23 9.17 3.72
CA HIS A 165 15.26 9.11 4.76
C HIS A 165 14.61 9.24 6.13
N MET A 166 14.94 8.35 7.06
CA MET A 166 14.48 8.47 8.45
C MET A 166 14.99 9.77 9.07
N LEU A 167 14.10 10.58 9.64
CA LEU A 167 14.52 11.80 10.34
C LEU A 167 15.26 11.47 11.66
N ARG A 168 15.00 10.29 12.22
CA ARG A 168 15.68 9.73 13.40
C ARG A 168 16.34 8.41 13.05
N GLU A 169 17.60 8.47 12.60
CA GLU A 169 18.36 7.32 12.09
C GLU A 169 18.67 6.24 13.14
N HIS A 170 18.60 6.56 14.44
CA HIS A 170 18.89 5.60 15.51
C HIS A 170 17.70 4.69 15.87
N ILE A 171 16.51 4.94 15.32
CA ILE A 171 15.35 4.06 15.52
C ILE A 171 15.60 2.78 14.72
N THR A 172 15.60 1.64 15.40
CA THR A 172 15.77 0.35 14.73
C THR A 172 14.46 -0.12 14.09
N ILE A 173 14.56 -0.94 13.06
CA ILE A 173 13.38 -1.47 12.37
C ILE A 173 12.47 -2.29 13.30
N GLU A 174 13.04 -2.97 14.31
CA GLU A 174 12.25 -3.68 15.32
C GLU A 174 11.48 -2.75 16.22
N GLN A 175 12.02 -1.56 16.51
CA GLN A 175 11.31 -0.55 17.27
C GLN A 175 10.13 -0.02 16.46
N SER A 176 10.37 0.41 15.21
CA SER A 176 9.30 0.81 14.29
C SER A 176 8.23 -0.28 14.13
N ALA A 177 8.63 -1.55 14.00
CA ALA A 177 7.69 -2.66 13.86
C ALA A 177 6.86 -2.93 15.13
N LYS A 178 7.47 -2.85 16.32
CA LYS A 178 6.76 -2.96 17.61
C LYS A 178 5.76 -1.81 17.77
N ASP A 179 6.17 -0.60 17.42
CA ASP A 179 5.34 0.59 17.52
C ASP A 179 4.16 0.49 16.56
N ALA A 180 4.38 0.10 15.31
CA ALA A 180 3.32 -0.13 14.33
C ALA A 180 2.32 -1.19 14.81
N ALA A 181 2.80 -2.34 15.30
CA ALA A 181 1.94 -3.39 15.84
C ALA A 181 1.13 -2.91 17.06
N SER A 182 1.77 -2.20 17.99
CA SER A 182 1.13 -1.67 19.21
C SER A 182 0.11 -0.56 18.93
N ASN A 183 0.27 0.14 17.80
CA ASN A 183 -0.68 1.16 17.33
C ASN A 183 -1.74 0.60 16.36
N GLY A 184 -1.87 -0.71 16.24
CA GLY A 184 -3.02 -1.35 15.59
C GLY A 184 -2.86 -1.69 14.11
N ALA A 185 -1.62 -1.72 13.58
CA ALA A 185 -1.37 -2.29 12.25
C ALA A 185 -1.75 -3.78 12.21
N ASP A 186 -2.51 -4.18 11.19
CA ASP A 186 -2.89 -5.58 10.96
C ASP A 186 -1.72 -6.38 10.34
N GLY A 187 -0.88 -5.70 9.57
CA GLY A 187 0.36 -6.26 9.09
C GLY A 187 1.49 -5.25 8.94
N ILE A 188 2.72 -5.77 9.00
CA ILE A 188 3.94 -4.98 8.86
C ILE A 188 4.60 -5.29 7.52
N ILE A 189 4.91 -4.25 6.75
CA ILE A 189 5.65 -4.33 5.49
C ILE A 189 7.10 -3.89 5.76
N VAL A 190 8.03 -4.80 5.50
CA VAL A 190 9.46 -4.52 5.58
C VAL A 190 10.00 -4.28 4.17
N THR A 191 10.47 -3.07 3.92
CA THR A 191 11.12 -2.68 2.66
C THR A 191 12.64 -2.74 2.85
N GLY A 192 13.40 -3.25 1.89
CA GLY A 192 14.87 -3.26 1.96
C GLY A 192 15.45 -1.85 2.05
N THR A 193 16.70 -1.71 2.48
CA THR A 193 17.31 -0.42 2.80
C THR A 193 17.65 0.45 1.57
N GLN A 194 17.67 -0.12 0.36
CA GLN A 194 17.94 0.60 -0.89
C GLN A 194 17.07 0.11 -2.06
N VAL A 195 16.86 0.99 -3.05
CA VAL A 195 16.18 0.64 -4.30
C VAL A 195 17.08 -0.30 -5.13
N GLY A 196 16.64 -1.54 -5.34
CA GLY A 196 17.35 -2.53 -6.17
C GLY A 196 18.05 -3.64 -5.40
N GLU A 197 18.12 -3.55 -4.07
CA GLU A 197 18.64 -4.61 -3.21
C GLU A 197 17.50 -5.45 -2.62
N GLU A 198 17.65 -6.78 -2.60
CA GLU A 198 16.70 -7.65 -1.90
C GLU A 198 16.72 -7.33 -0.41
N THR A 199 15.53 -7.22 0.21
CA THR A 199 15.41 -7.06 1.67
C THR A 199 16.16 -8.22 2.34
N PRO A 200 17.20 -7.94 3.14
CA PRO A 200 17.92 -8.97 3.86
C PRO A 200 16.98 -9.87 4.69
N LEU A 201 17.06 -11.19 4.48
CA LEU A 201 16.16 -12.16 5.13
C LEU A 201 16.26 -12.13 6.66
N ASP A 202 17.39 -11.69 7.21
CA ASP A 202 17.62 -11.47 8.63
C ASP A 202 16.75 -10.32 9.18
N LEU A 203 16.56 -9.22 8.45
CA LEU A 203 15.67 -8.12 8.87
C LEU A 203 14.23 -8.63 9.03
N ILE A 204 13.74 -9.42 8.08
CA ILE A 204 12.40 -10.02 8.16
C ILE A 204 12.29 -10.97 9.36
N LYS A 205 13.32 -11.78 9.62
CA LYS A 205 13.34 -12.69 10.80
C LYS A 205 13.33 -11.91 12.11
N ARG A 206 14.08 -10.80 12.20
CA ARG A 206 14.13 -9.91 13.37
C ARG A 206 12.76 -9.29 13.64
N VAL A 207 12.13 -8.72 12.63
CA VAL A 207 10.77 -8.14 12.72
C VAL A 207 9.73 -9.20 13.12
N LYS A 208 9.77 -10.40 12.52
CA LYS A 208 8.89 -11.52 12.91
C LYS A 208 9.06 -11.93 14.37
N LYS A 209 10.29 -11.88 14.91
CA LYS A 209 10.57 -12.28 16.30
C LYS A 209 10.00 -11.29 17.31
N CYS A 210 9.96 -9.99 16.98
CA CYS A 210 9.45 -8.96 17.88
C CYS A 210 7.93 -8.76 17.79
N CYS A 211 7.30 -9.04 16.64
CA CYS A 211 5.87 -8.89 16.44
C CYS A 211 5.17 -10.27 16.44
N LYS A 212 4.94 -10.84 17.64
CA LYS A 212 4.36 -12.19 17.81
C LYS A 212 2.85 -12.28 17.58
N SER A 213 2.14 -11.14 17.52
CA SER A 213 0.67 -11.05 17.46
C SER A 213 0.10 -10.44 16.17
N SER A 214 0.94 -9.87 15.31
CA SER A 214 0.53 -9.20 14.06
C SER A 214 1.14 -9.92 12.85
N GLY A 215 0.39 -10.08 11.77
CA GLY A 215 0.88 -10.77 10.57
C GLY A 215 2.01 -9.98 9.90
N VAL A 216 3.25 -10.48 9.91
CA VAL A 216 4.35 -9.80 9.22
C VAL A 216 4.35 -10.18 7.74
N CYS A 217 4.04 -9.21 6.87
CA CYS A 217 4.01 -9.38 5.42
C CYS A 217 5.38 -9.07 4.80
N ARG A 218 5.84 -9.90 3.87
CA ARG A 218 7.04 -9.60 3.08
C ARG A 218 6.66 -8.62 1.96
N LYS A 219 7.44 -7.56 1.75
CA LYS A 219 7.41 -6.83 0.49
C LYS A 219 7.95 -7.74 -0.62
N TRP A 220 7.09 -8.16 -1.54
CA TRP A 220 7.48 -8.87 -2.76
C TRP A 220 7.39 -7.94 -3.97
N CYS A 221 8.22 -6.89 -3.98
CA CYS A 221 8.41 -6.08 -5.18
C CYS A 221 9.46 -6.77 -6.07
N LYS A 222 9.10 -7.85 -6.77
CA LYS A 222 9.85 -8.22 -7.98
C LYS A 222 9.35 -7.31 -9.09
N CYS A 223 9.96 -6.13 -9.22
CA CYS A 223 9.95 -5.40 -10.50
C CYS A 223 10.63 -6.30 -11.54
N ARG A 224 9.88 -7.22 -12.17
CA ARG A 224 10.25 -7.64 -13.50
C ARG A 224 9.98 -6.42 -14.38
N LYS A 225 11.04 -5.74 -14.79
CA LYS A 225 10.98 -4.86 -15.97
C LYS A 225 10.50 -5.76 -17.11
N TYR A 226 9.22 -5.70 -17.44
CA TYR A 226 8.72 -6.26 -18.68
C TYR A 226 9.12 -5.26 -19.77
N SER A 227 10.25 -5.56 -20.40
CA SER A 227 10.60 -5.08 -21.75
C SER A 227 9.66 -5.65 -22.78
#